data_AF-A0A1V1PKC1-F1
#
_entry.id   AF-A0A1V1PKC1-F1
#
_cell.length_a   1.000
_cell.length_b   1.000
_cell.length_c   1.000
_cell.angle_alpha   90.00
_cell.angle_beta   90.00
_cell.angle_gamma   90.00
#
_symmetry.space_group_name_H-M   'P 1'
#
loop_
_entity.id
_entity.type
_entity.pdbx_description
1 polymer ?
#
loop_
_entity_poly.entity_id
_entity_poly.type
_entity_poly.pdbx_seq_one_letter_code
_entity_poly.pdbx_strand_id
1 'polypeptide(L)'
;MLAVCVTPASPSWAQSAPTDTASVQQPPSETRRFRGVYVSGWEAQLFVEAGRENEQPHWAAVTPDARASLAQVLPTVSEPGEGFRVLVEFDGRLSPPGRYGHLAVYTHAVLIERVISARLESRPSAFCDAEASGAWRGANNRIYAVTASTTGPTCAQSVVLLVVRDSDGEVVWTDARPAAQVMGLTAPTTRTPMAAALQAWIGYGARGETTTDLPPWPLEREPPTSAGGFEFAPESWIDRETYLEMRARAEPMFCYVQGMESLACLVERWDQLEKVGVQAFAG
;
A
#
# COMPACT_ATOMS: atom_id res chain seq x y z
N MET A 1 -53.44 43.05 -20.21
CA MET A 1 -52.12 42.53 -20.62
C MET A 1 -51.70 41.51 -19.57
N LEU A 2 -51.94 40.23 -19.84
CA LEU A 2 -51.55 39.10 -19.00
C LEU A 2 -50.35 38.43 -19.67
N ALA A 3 -49.19 38.45 -19.02
CA ALA A 3 -47.99 37.80 -19.51
C ALA A 3 -48.02 36.31 -19.10
N VAL A 4 -48.06 35.44 -20.10
CA VAL A 4 -47.94 33.99 -19.93
C VAL A 4 -46.46 33.64 -19.95
N CYS A 5 -45.92 33.18 -18.81
CA CYS A 5 -44.59 32.59 -18.75
C CYS A 5 -44.65 31.15 -19.30
N VAL A 6 -43.96 30.91 -20.41
CA VAL A 6 -43.71 29.57 -20.97
C VAL A 6 -42.34 29.11 -20.49
N THR A 7 -42.28 28.04 -19.71
CA THR A 7 -41.04 27.35 -19.33
C THR A 7 -40.56 26.42 -20.46
N PRO A 8 -39.26 26.38 -20.79
CA PRO A 8 -38.74 25.44 -21.78
C PRO A 8 -38.63 24.04 -21.18
N ALA A 9 -39.10 23.04 -21.91
CA ALA A 9 -38.95 21.62 -21.59
C ALA A 9 -37.47 21.19 -21.72
N SER A 10 -36.95 20.52 -20.70
CA SER A 10 -35.62 19.91 -20.72
C SER A 10 -35.59 18.68 -21.66
N PRO A 11 -34.50 18.47 -22.43
CA PRO A 11 -34.37 17.25 -23.23
C PRO A 11 -34.04 16.06 -22.33
N SER A 12 -34.91 15.05 -22.34
CA SER A 12 -34.68 13.76 -21.70
C SER A 12 -33.63 12.96 -22.47
N TRP A 13 -32.39 12.97 -22.02
CA TRP A 13 -31.37 12.00 -22.45
C TRP A 13 -31.54 10.71 -21.63
N ALA A 14 -32.62 9.97 -21.90
CA ALA A 14 -32.71 8.57 -21.51
C ALA A 14 -31.94 7.77 -22.57
N GLN A 15 -30.62 7.64 -22.39
CA GLN A 15 -29.86 6.62 -23.09
C GLN A 15 -30.25 5.27 -22.49
N SER A 16 -31.02 4.50 -23.24
CA SER A 16 -31.26 3.09 -22.98
C SER A 16 -29.91 2.39 -22.91
N ALA A 17 -29.55 1.87 -21.72
CA ALA A 17 -28.42 0.96 -21.60
C ALA A 17 -28.63 -0.23 -22.56
N PRO A 18 -27.59 -0.70 -23.26
CA PRO A 18 -27.71 -1.89 -24.09
C PRO A 18 -28.09 -3.05 -23.18
N THR A 19 -29.23 -3.67 -23.47
CA THR A 19 -29.65 -4.92 -22.87
C THR A 19 -28.60 -5.95 -23.26
N ASP A 20 -27.74 -6.28 -22.32
CA ASP A 20 -26.72 -7.32 -22.45
C ASP A 20 -27.46 -8.65 -22.69
N THR A 21 -27.61 -9.02 -23.96
CA THR A 21 -28.08 -10.35 -24.36
C THR A 21 -27.01 -11.35 -23.95
N ALA A 22 -27.03 -11.69 -22.66
CA ALA A 22 -26.37 -12.85 -22.12
C ALA A 22 -26.69 -14.04 -23.03
N SER A 23 -25.60 -14.65 -23.52
CA SER A 23 -25.65 -15.92 -24.22
C SER A 23 -26.56 -16.89 -23.47
N VAL A 24 -27.48 -17.54 -24.19
CA VAL A 24 -28.37 -18.57 -23.65
C VAL A 24 -27.49 -19.72 -23.13
N GLN A 25 -27.13 -19.65 -21.86
CA GLN A 25 -26.35 -20.65 -21.15
C GLN A 25 -27.29 -21.80 -20.78
N GLN A 26 -26.90 -23.03 -21.12
CA GLN A 26 -27.55 -24.25 -20.64
C GLN A 26 -27.76 -24.17 -19.12
N PRO A 27 -28.89 -24.69 -18.59
CA PRO A 27 -29.16 -24.63 -17.16
C PRO A 27 -27.98 -25.27 -16.41
N PRO A 28 -27.35 -24.56 -15.46
CA PRO A 28 -26.21 -25.08 -14.73
C PRO A 28 -26.60 -26.28 -13.86
N SER A 29 -25.58 -27.11 -13.64
CA SER A 29 -25.50 -28.35 -12.88
C SER A 29 -26.26 -28.35 -11.53
N GLU A 30 -26.65 -29.55 -11.09
CA GLU A 30 -27.31 -29.82 -9.80
C GLU A 30 -26.70 -29.02 -8.64
N THR A 31 -27.54 -28.50 -7.74
CA THR A 31 -27.08 -27.76 -6.57
C THR A 31 -26.20 -28.67 -5.71
N ARG A 32 -24.96 -28.24 -5.43
CA ARG A 32 -24.01 -28.95 -4.58
C ARG A 32 -23.43 -28.03 -3.51
N ARG A 33 -22.81 -28.65 -2.51
CA ARG A 33 -22.07 -27.93 -1.48
C ARG A 33 -20.65 -27.58 -1.96
N PHE A 34 -20.24 -26.35 -1.70
CA PHE A 34 -18.90 -25.83 -1.92
C PHE A 34 -18.32 -25.36 -0.59
N ARG A 35 -17.00 -25.46 -0.46
CA ARG A 35 -16.23 -24.90 0.64
C ARG A 35 -14.95 -24.27 0.08
N GLY A 36 -14.58 -23.08 0.54
CA GLY A 36 -13.42 -22.39 0.00
C GLY A 36 -13.29 -20.94 0.45
N VAL A 37 -12.59 -20.14 -0.35
CA VAL A 37 -12.39 -18.70 -0.12
C VAL A 37 -13.19 -17.92 -1.15
N TYR A 38 -14.12 -17.09 -0.67
CA TYR A 38 -14.78 -16.05 -1.46
C TYR A 38 -14.02 -14.74 -1.31
N VAL A 39 -13.66 -14.12 -2.44
CA VAL A 39 -13.01 -12.80 -2.50
C VAL A 39 -14.05 -11.79 -2.95
N SER A 40 -14.26 -10.76 -2.14
CA SER A 40 -15.17 -9.64 -2.43
C SER A 40 -14.37 -8.35 -2.52
N GLY A 41 -14.25 -7.77 -3.71
CA GLY A 41 -13.63 -6.48 -3.95
C GLY A 41 -14.37 -5.73 -5.06
N TRP A 42 -13.94 -4.49 -5.33
CA TRP A 42 -14.56 -3.61 -6.32
C TRP A 42 -14.65 -4.26 -7.71
N GLU A 43 -13.57 -4.89 -8.17
CA GLU A 43 -13.48 -5.56 -9.48
C GLU A 43 -13.41 -7.09 -9.39
N ALA A 44 -13.31 -7.63 -8.18
CA ALA A 44 -13.08 -9.05 -7.95
C ALA A 44 -14.22 -9.67 -7.16
N GLN A 45 -14.98 -10.55 -7.81
CA GLN A 45 -15.90 -11.48 -7.14
C GLN A 45 -15.47 -12.89 -7.51
N LEU A 46 -14.63 -13.48 -6.67
CA LEU A 46 -13.95 -14.73 -6.99
C LEU A 46 -14.22 -15.80 -5.93
N PHE A 47 -14.21 -17.05 -6.35
CA PHE A 47 -14.25 -18.19 -5.45
C PHE A 47 -13.14 -19.19 -5.80
N VAL A 48 -12.39 -19.59 -4.78
CA VAL A 48 -11.39 -20.65 -4.84
C VAL A 48 -11.90 -21.82 -4.00
N GLU A 49 -12.18 -22.97 -4.63
CA GLU A 49 -12.63 -24.18 -3.94
C GLU A 49 -11.47 -24.76 -3.11
N ALA A 50 -11.75 -25.21 -1.89
CA ALA A 50 -10.76 -25.79 -0.99
C ALA A 50 -10.15 -27.07 -1.59
N GLY A 51 -8.82 -27.18 -1.54
CA GLY A 51 -8.07 -28.26 -2.19
C GLY A 51 -7.82 -28.06 -3.68
N ARG A 52 -8.22 -26.90 -4.25
CA ARG A 52 -8.01 -26.51 -5.65
C ARG A 52 -7.30 -25.15 -5.78
N GLU A 53 -6.44 -24.81 -4.83
CA GLU A 53 -5.78 -23.50 -4.73
C GLU A 53 -4.85 -23.19 -5.91
N ASN A 54 -4.40 -24.22 -6.64
CA ASN A 54 -3.55 -24.09 -7.83
C ASN A 54 -4.33 -24.05 -9.15
N GLU A 55 -5.67 -24.15 -9.10
CA GLU A 55 -6.53 -24.05 -10.28
C GLU A 55 -6.99 -22.61 -10.51
N GLN A 56 -7.50 -22.30 -11.72
CA GLN A 56 -8.08 -21.00 -11.99
C GLN A 56 -9.31 -20.77 -11.09
N PRO A 57 -9.43 -19.62 -10.40
CA PRO A 57 -10.60 -19.31 -9.59
C PRO A 57 -11.87 -19.24 -10.45
N HIS A 58 -13.02 -19.47 -9.82
CA HIS A 58 -14.32 -19.28 -10.44
C HIS A 58 -14.79 -17.84 -10.24
N TRP A 59 -15.48 -17.30 -11.25
CA TRP A 59 -16.25 -16.07 -11.06
C TRP A 59 -17.42 -16.34 -10.10
N ALA A 60 -17.59 -15.55 -9.07
CA ALA A 60 -18.64 -15.75 -8.06
C ALA A 60 -19.82 -14.82 -8.33
N ALA A 61 -20.95 -15.40 -8.74
CA ALA A 61 -22.24 -14.72 -8.71
C ALA A 61 -22.95 -15.01 -7.39
N VAL A 62 -23.67 -14.03 -6.84
CA VAL A 62 -24.27 -14.14 -5.51
C VAL A 62 -25.74 -13.75 -5.59
N THR A 63 -26.65 -14.62 -5.13
CA THR A 63 -28.07 -14.30 -5.01
C THR A 63 -28.31 -13.22 -3.95
N PRO A 64 -29.47 -12.52 -3.95
CA PRO A 64 -29.78 -11.51 -2.93
C PRO A 64 -29.68 -12.05 -1.48
N ASP A 65 -30.19 -13.24 -1.21
CA ASP A 65 -30.18 -13.84 0.13
C ASP A 65 -28.78 -14.24 0.57
N ALA A 66 -27.99 -14.84 -0.33
CA ALA A 66 -26.58 -15.14 -0.06
C ALA A 66 -25.77 -13.85 0.16
N ARG A 67 -26.07 -12.77 -0.58
CA ARG A 67 -25.42 -11.47 -0.40
C ARG A 67 -25.74 -10.88 0.96
N ALA A 68 -27.01 -10.93 1.40
CA ALA A 68 -27.40 -10.49 2.73
C ALA A 68 -26.66 -11.27 3.83
N SER A 69 -26.46 -12.59 3.64
CA SER A 69 -25.71 -13.44 4.56
C SER A 69 -24.22 -13.09 4.61
N LEU A 70 -23.59 -12.87 3.44
CA LEU A 70 -22.17 -12.45 3.38
C LEU A 70 -21.95 -11.05 3.97
N ALA A 71 -22.89 -10.13 3.77
CA ALA A 71 -22.80 -8.78 4.33
C ALA A 71 -22.76 -8.75 5.87
N GLN A 72 -23.24 -9.80 6.55
CA GLN A 72 -23.15 -9.91 8.02
C GLN A 72 -21.72 -10.17 8.52
N VAL A 73 -20.82 -10.65 7.66
CA VAL A 73 -19.43 -10.96 8.03
C VAL A 73 -18.41 -10.01 7.42
N LEU A 74 -18.81 -9.22 6.41
CA LEU A 74 -17.96 -8.23 5.77
C LEU A 74 -17.88 -6.95 6.64
N PRO A 75 -16.72 -6.28 6.71
CA PRO A 75 -16.60 -5.02 7.44
C PRO A 75 -17.52 -3.93 6.86
N THR A 76 -18.12 -3.12 7.73
CA THR A 76 -19.03 -2.03 7.36
C THR A 76 -18.33 -0.84 6.69
N VAL A 77 -17.02 -0.73 6.89
CA VAL A 77 -16.18 0.36 6.36
C VAL A 77 -15.13 -0.29 5.48
N SER A 78 -15.31 -0.19 4.17
CA SER A 78 -14.28 -0.52 3.19
C SER A 78 -13.94 0.76 2.46
N GLU A 79 -12.69 1.18 2.50
CA GLU A 79 -12.24 2.15 1.50
C GLU A 79 -12.46 1.56 0.11
N PRO A 80 -12.86 2.37 -0.89
CA PRO A 80 -13.02 1.91 -2.26
C PRO A 80 -11.74 1.21 -2.73
N GLY A 81 -11.78 -0.12 -2.89
CA GLY A 81 -10.65 -0.92 -3.36
C GLY A 81 -10.13 -1.98 -2.40
N GLU A 82 -10.50 -1.97 -1.11
CA GLU A 82 -10.13 -3.08 -0.21
C GLU A 82 -10.93 -4.35 -0.54
N GLY A 83 -10.25 -5.40 -1.00
CA GLY A 83 -10.84 -6.71 -1.18
C GLY A 83 -10.84 -7.51 0.13
N PHE A 84 -11.96 -8.15 0.47
CA PHE A 84 -12.08 -9.04 1.61
C PHE A 84 -12.00 -10.50 1.17
N ARG A 85 -11.40 -11.34 2.02
CA ARG A 85 -11.41 -12.79 1.88
C ARG A 85 -12.31 -13.37 2.95
N VAL A 86 -13.25 -14.22 2.54
CA VAL A 86 -14.23 -14.86 3.41
C VAL A 86 -14.07 -16.36 3.23
N LEU A 87 -13.74 -17.05 4.32
CA LEU A 87 -13.86 -18.51 4.34
C LEU A 87 -15.35 -18.83 4.36
N VAL A 88 -15.83 -19.49 3.31
CA VAL A 88 -17.25 -19.73 3.09
C VAL A 88 -17.52 -21.20 2.81
N GLU A 89 -18.65 -21.68 3.33
CA GLU A 89 -19.32 -22.90 2.92
C GLU A 89 -20.72 -22.53 2.43
N PHE A 90 -21.11 -22.99 1.24
CA PHE A 90 -22.39 -22.62 0.63
C PHE A 90 -22.98 -23.74 -0.24
N ASP A 91 -24.29 -23.71 -0.45
CA ASP A 91 -24.93 -24.41 -1.56
C ASP A 91 -24.98 -23.51 -2.79
N GLY A 92 -24.65 -24.08 -3.94
CA GLY A 92 -24.64 -23.35 -5.19
C GLY A 92 -24.60 -24.24 -6.41
N ARG A 93 -24.39 -23.62 -7.57
CA ARG A 93 -24.29 -24.31 -8.86
C ARG A 93 -23.04 -23.86 -9.60
N LEU A 94 -22.34 -24.80 -10.21
CA LEU A 94 -21.20 -24.52 -11.08
C LEU A 94 -21.70 -24.43 -12.53
N SER A 95 -21.29 -23.39 -13.23
CA SER A 95 -21.58 -23.25 -14.65
C SER A 95 -20.79 -24.27 -15.48
N PRO A 96 -21.28 -24.64 -16.67
CA PRO A 96 -20.42 -25.22 -17.69
C PRO A 96 -19.22 -24.30 -18.02
N PRO A 97 -18.15 -24.83 -18.64
CA PRO A 97 -17.06 -24.02 -19.15
C PRO A 97 -17.57 -22.92 -20.10
N GLY A 98 -17.00 -21.72 -20.01
CA GLY A 98 -17.42 -20.54 -20.76
C GLY A 98 -16.51 -19.35 -20.50
N ARG A 99 -17.04 -18.14 -20.60
CA ARG A 99 -16.33 -16.91 -20.27
C ARG A 99 -17.17 -16.07 -19.32
N TYR A 100 -16.63 -15.81 -18.13
CA TYR A 100 -17.35 -15.14 -17.04
C TYR A 100 -16.52 -13.98 -16.46
N GLY A 101 -17.21 -13.10 -15.72
CA GLY A 101 -16.63 -11.90 -15.11
C GLY A 101 -16.52 -10.70 -16.06
N HIS A 102 -16.18 -9.54 -15.50
CA HIS A 102 -16.11 -8.26 -16.23
C HIS A 102 -15.22 -8.29 -17.49
N LEU A 103 -14.11 -9.04 -17.42
CA LEU A 103 -13.16 -9.17 -18.52
C LEU A 103 -13.27 -10.51 -19.27
N ALA A 104 -14.30 -11.32 -18.99
CA ALA A 104 -14.52 -12.60 -19.67
C ALA A 104 -13.31 -13.58 -19.55
N VAL A 105 -12.54 -13.49 -18.45
CA VAL A 105 -11.29 -14.24 -18.22
C VAL A 105 -11.47 -15.55 -17.45
N TYR A 106 -12.62 -15.77 -16.81
CA TYR A 106 -12.85 -16.97 -15.99
C TYR A 106 -13.54 -18.06 -16.81
N THR A 107 -13.03 -19.29 -16.71
CA THR A 107 -13.57 -20.45 -17.42
C THR A 107 -14.91 -20.92 -16.84
N HIS A 108 -15.12 -20.75 -15.53
CA HIS A 108 -16.35 -21.13 -14.85
C HIS A 108 -16.86 -20.00 -13.96
N ALA A 109 -18.17 -19.98 -13.73
CA ALA A 109 -18.81 -19.23 -12.67
C ALA A 109 -19.44 -20.18 -11.64
N VAL A 110 -19.43 -19.77 -10.39
CA VAL A 110 -20.22 -20.38 -9.32
C VAL A 110 -21.31 -19.41 -8.88
N LEU A 111 -22.55 -19.89 -8.82
CA LEU A 111 -23.66 -19.15 -8.23
C LEU A 111 -23.80 -19.56 -6.76
N ILE A 112 -23.59 -18.63 -5.85
CA ILE A 112 -23.80 -18.80 -4.41
C ILE A 112 -25.29 -18.59 -4.12
N GLU A 113 -25.99 -19.68 -3.83
CA GLU A 113 -27.44 -19.67 -3.60
C GLU A 113 -27.77 -19.54 -2.12
N ARG A 114 -27.07 -20.30 -1.26
CA ARG A 114 -27.31 -20.28 0.18
C ARG A 114 -26.02 -20.42 0.97
N VAL A 115 -25.67 -19.42 1.76
CA VAL A 115 -24.53 -19.47 2.67
C VAL A 115 -24.86 -20.36 3.86
N ILE A 116 -23.99 -21.32 4.16
CA ILE A 116 -24.10 -22.24 5.30
C ILE A 116 -23.28 -21.73 6.47
N SER A 117 -22.03 -21.37 6.18
CA SER A 117 -21.17 -20.67 7.11
C SER A 117 -20.32 -19.68 6.33
N ALA A 118 -20.08 -18.52 6.95
CA ALA A 118 -19.16 -17.54 6.46
C ALA A 118 -18.40 -17.00 7.68
N ARG A 119 -17.10 -16.84 7.52
CA ARG A 119 -16.28 -16.10 8.47
C ARG A 119 -15.33 -15.26 7.66
N LEU A 120 -15.21 -13.99 8.03
CA LEU A 120 -14.12 -13.18 7.52
C LEU A 120 -12.83 -13.97 7.79
N GLU A 121 -12.07 -14.23 6.74
CA GLU A 121 -10.70 -14.66 6.94
C GLU A 121 -10.06 -13.44 7.62
N SER A 122 -9.88 -13.52 8.94
CA SER A 122 -9.12 -12.51 9.70
C SER A 122 -7.91 -12.20 8.84
N ARG A 123 -7.78 -10.93 8.36
CA ARG A 123 -6.73 -10.48 7.41
C ARG A 123 -5.55 -11.40 7.58
N PRO A 124 -5.23 -12.31 6.63
CA PRO A 124 -4.33 -13.41 6.94
C PRO A 124 -3.13 -12.81 7.65
N SER A 125 -2.78 -13.29 8.83
CA SER A 125 -1.66 -12.75 9.61
C SER A 125 -0.34 -12.73 8.82
N ALA A 126 -0.33 -13.42 7.68
CA ALA A 126 0.62 -13.32 6.60
C ALA A 126 0.66 -11.92 5.94
N PHE A 127 -0.44 -11.30 5.50
CA PHE A 127 -0.41 -10.01 4.82
C PHE A 127 0.24 -8.94 5.71
N CYS A 128 1.21 -8.22 5.16
CA CYS A 128 1.95 -7.22 5.89
C CYS A 128 1.48 -5.82 5.52
N ASP A 129 0.43 -5.37 6.19
CA ASP A 129 -0.17 -4.04 6.10
C ASP A 129 0.09 -3.24 7.39
N ALA A 130 1.35 -3.20 7.83
CA ALA A 130 1.75 -2.45 9.00
C ALA A 130 1.96 -0.98 8.65
N GLU A 131 1.76 -0.11 9.65
CA GLU A 131 1.95 1.33 9.51
C GLU A 131 2.53 1.89 10.82
N ALA A 132 3.33 2.94 10.70
CA ALA A 132 3.77 3.79 11.79
C ALA A 132 3.80 5.25 11.34
N SER A 133 3.58 6.16 12.28
CA SER A 133 3.64 7.60 12.03
C SER A 133 4.41 8.33 13.12
N GLY A 134 4.96 9.47 12.76
CA GLY A 134 5.73 10.32 13.63
C GLY A 134 5.81 11.74 13.08
N ALA A 135 6.52 12.58 13.81
CA ALA A 135 6.81 13.94 13.40
C ALA A 135 8.31 14.16 13.42
N TRP A 136 8.82 14.89 12.42
CA TRP A 136 10.18 15.38 12.39
C TRP A 136 10.15 16.91 12.36
N ARG A 137 11.13 17.53 13.03
CA ARG A 137 11.26 18.98 13.09
C ARG A 137 12.42 19.40 12.19
N GLY A 138 12.07 19.99 11.06
CA GLY A 138 13.01 20.51 10.07
C GLY A 138 13.47 21.94 10.38
N ALA A 139 13.92 22.64 9.34
CA ALA A 139 14.43 24.01 9.48
C ALA A 139 13.31 24.97 9.92
N ASN A 140 13.70 26.07 10.57
CA ASN A 140 12.76 27.09 11.08
C ASN A 140 11.64 26.53 11.97
N ASN A 141 11.90 25.41 12.66
CA ASN A 141 10.92 24.72 13.50
C ASN A 141 9.70 24.15 12.75
N ARG A 142 9.78 24.01 11.41
CA ARG A 142 8.71 23.38 10.63
C ARG A 142 8.54 21.93 11.04
N ILE A 143 7.28 21.49 11.13
CA ILE A 143 6.93 20.13 11.52
C ILE A 143 6.49 19.38 10.27
N TYR A 144 7.15 18.26 10.02
CA TYR A 144 6.85 17.33 8.94
C TYR A 144 6.17 16.09 9.51
N ALA A 145 5.12 15.63 8.85
CA ALA A 145 4.51 14.34 9.13
C ALA A 145 5.30 13.24 8.42
N VAL A 146 5.80 12.26 9.18
CA VAL A 146 6.56 11.13 8.66
C VAL A 146 5.71 9.88 8.83
N THR A 147 5.39 9.21 7.73
CA THR A 147 4.63 7.96 7.73
C THR A 147 5.42 6.86 7.05
N ALA A 148 5.45 5.69 7.66
CA ALA A 148 5.99 4.49 7.05
C ALA A 148 4.93 3.39 7.03
N SER A 149 4.80 2.70 5.90
CA SER A 149 3.85 1.60 5.75
C SER A 149 4.48 0.43 4.99
N THR A 150 3.98 -0.77 5.22
CA THR A 150 4.31 -1.94 4.39
C THR A 150 3.08 -2.41 3.62
N THR A 151 3.32 -2.99 2.46
CA THR A 151 2.30 -3.76 1.73
C THR A 151 2.93 -5.00 1.11
N GLY A 152 2.27 -6.15 1.24
CA GLY A 152 2.72 -7.39 0.63
C GLY A 152 2.04 -8.65 1.17
N PRO A 153 2.21 -9.78 0.48
CA PRO A 153 1.59 -11.06 0.85
C PRO A 153 2.15 -11.64 2.15
N THR A 154 3.41 -11.33 2.47
CA THR A 154 4.08 -11.62 3.74
C THR A 154 4.94 -10.45 4.17
N CYS A 155 5.30 -10.31 5.46
CA CYS A 155 6.24 -9.27 5.87
C CYS A 155 7.63 -9.45 5.25
N ALA A 156 8.06 -10.70 5.04
CA ALA A 156 9.29 -11.02 4.31
C ALA A 156 9.23 -10.65 2.81
N GLN A 157 8.04 -10.58 2.21
CA GLN A 157 7.82 -10.24 0.80
C GLN A 157 7.12 -8.88 0.63
N SER A 158 7.21 -8.01 1.64
CA SER A 158 6.57 -6.70 1.61
C SER A 158 7.49 -5.64 1.03
N VAL A 159 6.87 -4.60 0.48
CA VAL A 159 7.52 -3.32 0.15
C VAL A 159 7.21 -2.36 1.30
N VAL A 160 8.22 -1.70 1.83
CA VAL A 160 8.07 -0.56 2.73
C VAL A 160 8.04 0.73 1.92
N LEU A 161 7.14 1.65 2.28
CA LEU A 161 7.02 2.99 1.75
C LEU A 161 7.24 3.98 2.90
N LEU A 162 8.17 4.92 2.72
CA LEU A 162 8.35 6.09 3.56
C LEU A 162 7.79 7.30 2.84
N VAL A 163 6.94 8.08 3.50
CA VAL A 163 6.43 9.35 2.99
C VAL A 163 6.67 10.42 4.03
N VAL A 164 7.19 11.57 3.59
CA VAL A 164 7.27 12.77 4.41
C VAL A 164 6.39 13.85 3.80
N ARG A 165 5.56 14.46 4.63
CA ARG A 165 4.64 15.54 4.25
C ARG A 165 4.93 16.80 5.03
N ASP A 166 4.74 17.93 4.39
CA ASP A 166 4.79 19.24 5.05
C ASP A 166 3.52 19.54 5.86
N SER A 167 3.40 20.78 6.36
CA SER A 167 2.25 21.22 7.16
C SER A 167 0.95 21.34 6.37
N ASP A 168 1.03 21.51 5.05
CA ASP A 168 -0.14 21.59 4.17
C ASP A 168 -0.61 20.19 3.74
N GLY A 169 0.18 19.15 4.07
CA GLY A 169 -0.10 17.76 3.76
C GLY A 169 0.49 17.32 2.42
N GLU A 170 1.27 18.17 1.75
CA GLU A 170 1.89 17.87 0.46
C GLU A 170 3.07 16.92 0.64
N VAL A 171 3.28 16.00 -0.32
CA VAL A 171 4.42 15.07 -0.28
C VAL A 171 5.69 15.83 -0.67
N VAL A 172 6.64 15.88 0.25
CA VAL A 172 7.96 16.50 0.02
C VAL A 172 9.10 15.47 -0.05
N TRP A 173 8.83 14.22 0.33
CA TRP A 173 9.75 13.09 0.13
C TRP A 173 8.99 11.77 0.05
N THR A 174 9.50 10.85 -0.77
CA THR A 174 9.06 9.46 -0.80
C THR A 174 10.23 8.53 -1.06
N ASP A 175 10.25 7.37 -0.42
CA ASP A 175 11.19 6.27 -0.72
C ASP A 175 10.47 4.93 -0.57
N ALA A 176 10.75 3.98 -1.46
CA ALA A 176 10.10 2.68 -1.48
C ALA A 176 11.12 1.57 -1.71
N ARG A 177 11.11 0.55 -0.85
CA ARG A 177 12.11 -0.54 -0.89
C ARG A 177 11.49 -1.88 -0.48
N PRO A 178 12.04 -3.02 -0.93
CA PRO A 178 11.71 -4.30 -0.32
C PRO A 178 12.06 -4.26 1.18
N ALA A 179 11.13 -4.59 2.07
CA ALA A 179 11.36 -4.57 3.51
C ALA A 179 12.51 -5.50 3.92
N ALA A 180 12.69 -6.61 3.17
CA ALA A 180 13.80 -7.54 3.33
C ALA A 180 15.20 -6.95 3.05
N GLN A 181 15.29 -5.75 2.46
CA GLN A 181 16.54 -5.05 2.15
C GLN A 181 16.82 -3.88 3.10
N VAL A 182 15.96 -3.63 4.07
CA VAL A 182 16.09 -2.54 5.04
C VAL A 182 16.42 -3.14 6.40
N MET A 183 17.59 -2.82 6.95
CA MET A 183 17.96 -3.29 8.28
C MET A 183 16.90 -2.85 9.30
N GLY A 184 16.53 -3.78 10.20
CA GLY A 184 15.49 -3.58 11.21
C GLY A 184 14.09 -4.01 10.76
N LEU A 185 13.84 -4.13 9.44
CA LEU A 185 12.55 -4.59 8.90
C LEU A 185 12.58 -6.06 8.42
N THR A 186 13.74 -6.72 8.46
CA THR A 186 13.91 -8.10 7.99
C THR A 186 13.42 -9.17 8.99
N ALA A 187 13.49 -8.88 10.29
CA ALA A 187 13.12 -9.81 11.36
C ALA A 187 11.59 -9.94 11.61
N PRO A 188 10.79 -8.87 11.53
CA PRO A 188 9.35 -8.97 11.74
C PRO A 188 8.65 -9.87 10.70
N THR A 189 8.00 -10.93 11.18
CA THR A 189 7.24 -11.86 10.32
C THR A 189 5.73 -11.64 10.37
N THR A 190 5.26 -10.76 11.25
CA THR A 190 3.83 -10.44 11.43
C THR A 190 3.63 -8.93 11.56
N ARG A 191 2.39 -8.49 11.36
CA ARG A 191 2.01 -7.07 11.33
C ARG A 191 2.40 -6.29 12.59
N THR A 192 2.11 -6.82 13.78
CA THR A 192 2.34 -6.08 15.04
C THR A 192 3.83 -5.81 15.29
N PRO A 193 4.74 -6.80 15.22
CA PRO A 193 6.18 -6.55 15.24
C PRO A 193 6.65 -5.65 14.09
N MET A 194 6.05 -5.74 12.91
CA MET A 194 6.43 -4.86 11.79
C MET A 194 6.07 -3.40 12.09
N ALA A 195 4.89 -3.11 12.63
CA ALA A 195 4.51 -1.75 13.01
C ALA A 195 5.46 -1.17 14.08
N ALA A 196 5.88 -1.97 15.06
CA ALA A 196 6.88 -1.55 16.04
C ALA A 196 8.26 -1.28 15.39
N ALA A 197 8.66 -2.11 14.43
CA ALA A 197 9.91 -1.91 13.68
C ALA A 197 9.85 -0.67 12.80
N LEU A 198 8.73 -0.40 12.11
CA LEU A 198 8.51 0.83 11.35
C LEU A 198 8.58 2.06 12.25
N GLN A 199 7.98 2.01 13.45
CA GLN A 199 8.03 3.10 14.41
C GLN A 199 9.48 3.39 14.86
N ALA A 200 10.25 2.34 15.14
CA ALA A 200 11.66 2.49 15.48
C ALA A 200 12.49 3.04 14.31
N TRP A 201 12.18 2.59 13.09
CA TRP A 201 12.84 3.01 11.86
C TRP A 201 12.65 4.50 11.58
N ILE A 202 11.42 5.02 11.58
CA ILE A 202 11.16 6.46 11.40
C ILE A 202 11.60 7.27 12.62
N GLY A 203 11.58 6.67 13.81
CA GLY A 203 12.07 7.30 15.04
C GLY A 203 13.57 7.54 15.04
N TYR A 204 14.35 6.77 14.27
CA TYR A 204 15.78 7.02 14.08
C TYR A 204 16.03 8.39 13.47
N GLY A 205 15.31 8.74 12.40
CA GLY A 205 15.47 10.04 11.72
C GLY A 205 14.95 11.24 12.50
N ALA A 206 14.11 11.02 13.50
CA ALA A 206 13.54 12.07 14.33
C ALA A 206 14.42 12.46 15.55
N ARG A 207 15.68 11.99 15.63
CA ARG A 207 16.58 12.21 16.78
C ARG A 207 17.13 13.64 16.92
N GLY A 208 16.90 14.49 15.93
CA GLY A 208 17.35 15.90 15.96
C GLY A 208 18.83 16.07 15.61
N GLU A 209 19.39 15.15 14.82
CA GLU A 209 20.71 15.31 14.22
C GLU A 209 20.73 16.52 13.29
N THR A 210 21.89 17.14 13.15
CA THR A 210 22.08 18.27 12.25
C THR A 210 23.30 18.05 11.38
N THR A 211 23.47 18.86 10.34
CA THR A 211 24.65 18.78 9.47
C THR A 211 25.97 19.02 10.21
N THR A 212 26.00 19.60 11.41
CA THR A 212 27.26 19.70 12.19
C THR A 212 27.82 18.34 12.56
N ASP A 213 26.94 17.33 12.71
CA ASP A 213 27.27 15.96 13.09
C ASP A 213 27.91 15.17 11.93
N LEU A 214 27.81 15.68 10.70
CA LEU A 214 28.49 15.10 9.54
C LEU A 214 30.02 15.26 9.68
N PRO A 215 30.82 14.32 9.13
CA PRO A 215 32.26 14.35 9.24
C PRO A 215 32.87 15.59 8.56
N PRO A 216 34.04 16.09 9.00
CA PRO A 216 34.72 17.16 8.27
C PRO A 216 35.17 16.70 6.88
N TRP A 217 35.19 17.62 5.90
CA TRP A 217 35.76 17.41 4.56
C TRP A 217 37.07 18.22 4.41
N PRO A 218 38.24 17.59 4.62
CA PRO A 218 39.55 18.26 4.53
C PRO A 218 39.80 18.89 3.15
N LEU A 219 40.64 19.92 3.11
CA LEU A 219 41.11 20.51 1.85
C LEU A 219 41.97 19.47 1.09
N GLU A 220 41.88 19.46 -0.24
CA GLU A 220 42.69 18.60 -1.13
C GLU A 220 42.51 17.07 -0.95
N ARG A 221 41.43 16.64 -0.30
CA ARG A 221 40.96 15.25 -0.36
C ARG A 221 39.71 15.16 -1.21
N GLU A 222 39.57 14.01 -1.88
CA GLU A 222 38.28 13.59 -2.44
C GLU A 222 37.15 13.74 -1.39
N PRO A 223 35.87 13.89 -1.82
CA PRO A 223 34.71 13.77 -0.91
C PRO A 223 34.96 12.66 0.08
N PRO A 224 34.68 12.81 1.39
CA PRO A 224 35.09 11.85 2.41
C PRO A 224 34.92 10.40 1.95
N THR A 225 35.98 9.88 1.32
CA THR A 225 36.06 8.58 0.68
C THR A 225 37.18 7.86 1.41
N SER A 226 36.74 7.25 2.51
CA SER A 226 37.32 6.09 3.16
C SER A 226 38.85 6.09 3.29
N ALA A 227 39.30 6.51 4.47
CA ALA A 227 40.48 5.88 5.06
C ALA A 227 40.11 4.68 5.97
N GLY A 228 38.81 4.34 6.13
CA GLY A 228 38.40 3.27 7.07
C GLY A 228 37.02 2.61 6.89
N GLY A 229 36.31 2.83 5.79
CA GLY A 229 35.18 1.96 5.38
C GLY A 229 33.77 2.28 5.93
N PHE A 230 33.57 3.35 6.71
CA PHE A 230 32.25 3.73 7.28
C PHE A 230 31.98 5.25 7.25
N GLU A 231 32.41 5.95 6.21
CA GLU A 231 32.29 7.42 6.12
C GLU A 231 31.03 7.87 5.34
N PHE A 232 30.59 9.11 5.59
CA PHE A 232 29.48 9.75 4.88
C PHE A 232 29.88 10.08 3.44
N ALA A 233 29.13 9.58 2.46
CA ALA A 233 29.28 9.90 1.05
C ALA A 233 28.23 10.95 0.64
N PRO A 234 28.62 12.21 0.37
CA PRO A 234 27.71 13.22 -0.14
C PRO A 234 27.10 12.83 -1.49
N GLU A 235 25.90 13.34 -1.80
CA GLU A 235 25.35 13.20 -3.15
C GLU A 235 26.25 13.89 -4.19
N SER A 236 26.20 13.39 -5.44
CA SER A 236 27.09 13.85 -6.52
C SER A 236 26.96 15.33 -6.88
N TRP A 237 25.84 15.95 -6.53
CA TRP A 237 25.59 17.39 -6.74
C TRP A 237 26.11 18.25 -5.59
N ILE A 238 26.55 17.66 -4.47
CA ILE A 238 27.12 18.38 -3.33
C ILE A 238 28.62 18.50 -3.50
N ASP A 239 29.07 19.70 -3.84
CA ASP A 239 30.48 20.05 -3.75
C ASP A 239 30.90 20.37 -2.31
N ARG A 240 32.21 20.51 -2.12
CA ARG A 240 32.80 20.78 -0.81
C ARG A 240 32.34 22.11 -0.22
N GLU A 241 32.13 23.13 -1.04
CA GLU A 241 31.68 24.45 -0.59
C GLU A 241 30.27 24.33 -0.01
N THR A 242 29.33 23.78 -0.78
CA THR A 242 27.95 23.49 -0.36
C THR A 242 27.92 22.65 0.90
N TYR A 243 28.73 21.59 0.96
CA TYR A 243 28.85 20.74 2.14
C TYR A 243 29.23 21.53 3.40
N LEU A 244 30.31 22.33 3.31
CA LEU A 244 30.79 23.11 4.45
C LEU A 244 29.83 24.23 4.85
N GLU A 245 29.14 24.85 3.89
CA GLU A 245 28.08 25.81 4.17
C GLU A 245 26.93 25.17 4.95
N MET A 246 26.43 24.02 4.49
CA MET A 246 25.38 23.29 5.18
C MET A 246 25.80 22.94 6.61
N ARG A 247 27.02 22.43 6.81
CA ARG A 247 27.56 22.14 8.16
C ARG A 247 27.64 23.38 9.02
N ALA A 248 28.07 24.52 8.46
CA ALA A 248 28.17 25.78 9.20
C ALA A 248 26.81 26.33 9.64
N ARG A 249 25.74 26.03 8.89
CA ARG A 249 24.35 26.42 9.21
C ARG A 249 23.65 25.52 10.21
N ALA A 250 24.21 24.36 10.53
CA ALA A 250 23.57 23.35 11.40
C ALA A 250 22.15 23.00 10.95
N GLU A 251 21.97 22.78 9.64
CA GLU A 251 20.69 22.38 9.03
C GLU A 251 20.16 21.11 9.72
N PRO A 252 18.90 21.07 10.17
CA PRO A 252 18.29 19.85 10.69
C PRO A 252 18.31 18.73 9.65
N MET A 253 18.66 17.54 10.10
CA MET A 253 18.83 16.38 9.23
C MET A 253 17.85 15.27 9.61
N PHE A 254 17.25 14.64 8.60
CA PHE A 254 16.46 13.43 8.75
C PHE A 254 17.21 12.26 8.13
N CYS A 255 17.83 11.42 8.96
CA CYS A 255 18.52 10.21 8.49
C CYS A 255 17.69 8.95 8.74
N TYR A 256 17.55 8.07 7.76
CA TYR A 256 16.84 6.81 7.94
C TYR A 256 17.59 5.66 7.26
N VAL A 257 17.46 4.44 7.80
CA VAL A 257 18.07 3.25 7.22
C VAL A 257 17.47 3.01 5.84
N GLN A 258 18.29 3.07 4.80
CA GLN A 258 17.86 2.89 3.41
C GLN A 258 18.32 1.54 2.83
N GLY A 259 19.12 0.79 3.58
CA GLY A 259 19.66 -0.50 3.15
C GLY A 259 20.05 -1.36 4.35
N MET A 260 20.78 -2.44 4.07
CA MET A 260 21.29 -3.30 5.15
C MET A 260 22.43 -2.64 5.94
N GLU A 261 23.17 -1.72 5.34
CA GLU A 261 24.40 -1.15 5.92
C GLU A 261 24.52 0.36 5.64
N SER A 262 23.39 1.05 5.40
CA SER A 262 23.42 2.46 5.04
C SER A 262 22.19 3.25 5.47
N LEU A 263 22.43 4.52 5.83
CA LEU A 263 21.43 5.55 6.04
C LEU A 263 21.34 6.46 4.82
N ALA A 264 20.15 6.91 4.45
CA ALA A 264 19.96 8.11 3.63
C ALA A 264 19.75 9.29 4.57
N CYS A 265 20.42 10.41 4.33
CA CYS A 265 20.23 11.63 5.11
C CYS A 265 19.64 12.72 4.23
N LEU A 266 18.59 13.37 4.72
CA LEU A 266 17.85 14.43 4.05
C LEU A 266 18.02 15.75 4.79
N VAL A 267 18.00 16.87 4.07
CA VAL A 267 17.85 18.22 4.63
C VAL A 267 16.73 18.95 3.90
N GLU A 268 16.18 19.98 4.56
CA GLU A 268 15.22 20.89 3.93
C GLU A 268 15.96 21.88 3.01
N ARG A 269 15.56 21.96 1.74
CA ARG A 269 16.04 22.96 0.80
C ARG A 269 14.93 23.38 -0.15
N TRP A 270 14.69 24.69 -0.23
CA TRP A 270 13.62 25.27 -1.07
C TRP A 270 12.23 24.64 -0.85
N ASP A 271 11.85 24.48 0.42
CA ASP A 271 10.58 23.85 0.83
C ASP A 271 10.39 22.39 0.33
N GLN A 272 11.49 21.72 -0.03
CA GLN A 272 11.53 20.30 -0.37
C GLN A 272 12.55 19.58 0.51
N LEU A 273 12.45 18.26 0.58
CA LEU A 273 13.51 17.46 1.20
C LEU A 273 14.42 16.92 0.11
N GLU A 274 15.71 17.14 0.32
CA GLU A 274 16.74 16.67 -0.59
C GLU A 274 17.70 15.74 0.13
N LYS A 275 18.02 14.63 -0.52
CA LYS A 275 19.04 13.72 -0.03
C LYS A 275 20.39 14.38 -0.14
N VAL A 276 21.11 14.47 0.98
CA VAL A 276 22.45 15.07 1.04
C VAL A 276 23.57 14.05 1.04
N GLY A 277 23.25 12.78 1.26
CA GLY A 277 24.21 11.72 1.13
C GLY A 277 23.81 10.43 1.81
N VAL A 278 24.80 9.56 1.93
CA VAL A 278 24.68 8.20 2.45
C VAL A 278 25.71 7.99 3.55
N GLN A 279 25.27 7.59 4.75
CA GLN A 279 26.17 7.19 5.83
C GLN A 279 26.20 5.65 5.89
N ALA A 280 27.37 5.06 5.69
CA ALA A 280 27.55 3.62 5.93
C ALA A 280 27.64 3.31 7.43
N PHE A 281 27.18 2.14 7.84
CA PHE A 281 27.39 1.61 9.20
C PHE A 281 27.67 0.10 9.14
N ALA A 282 28.26 -0.46 10.20
CA ALA A 282 28.51 -1.89 10.28
C ALA A 282 27.18 -2.66 10.45
N GLY A 283 26.96 -3.63 9.55
CA GLY A 283 25.86 -4.58 9.58
C GLY A 283 25.81 -5.47 10.82
#